data_AF-A0A7K1F349-F1
#
_entry.id   AF-A0A7K1F349-F1
#
_cell.length_a   1.000
_cell.length_b   1.000
_cell.length_c   1.000
_cell.angle_alpha   90.00
_cell.angle_beta   90.00
_cell.angle_gamma   90.00
#
_symmetry.space_group_name_H-M   'P 1'
#
loop_
_entity.id
_entity.type
_entity.pdbx_description
1 polymer ?
#
loop_
_entity_poly.entity_id
_entity_poly.type
_entity_poly.pdbx_seq_one_letter_code
_entity_poly.pdbx_strand_id
1 'polypeptide(L)' 'EYVSNTFTLLPGDIILTGTPSGVGLLPHGSEVSVTIEGLGTLTNKVVRNV' A
#
# COMPACT_ATOMS: atom_id res chain seq x y z
N GLU A 1 6.97 11.95 -14.87
CA GLU A 1 6.80 13.40 -15.09
C GLU A 1 5.55 13.97 -14.39
N TYR A 2 4.38 13.33 -14.49
CA TYR A 2 3.13 13.87 -13.91
C TYR A 2 3.23 14.38 -12.47
N VAL A 3 3.65 13.53 -11.52
CA VAL A 3 3.68 13.91 -10.10
C VAL A 3 4.69 15.03 -9.84
N SER A 4 5.88 14.96 -10.45
CA SER A 4 6.95 15.94 -10.28
C SER A 4 6.66 17.30 -10.92
N ASN A 5 5.74 17.37 -11.90
CA ASN A 5 5.30 18.63 -12.51
C ASN A 5 4.32 19.41 -11.62
N THR A 6 3.68 18.73 -10.67
CA THR A 6 2.72 19.34 -9.73
C THR A 6 3.32 19.53 -8.34
N PHE A 7 4.22 18.65 -7.92
CA PHE A 7 4.81 18.63 -6.59
C PHE A 7 6.34 18.49 -6.67
N THR A 8 7.07 19.20 -5.81
CA THR A 8 8.49 18.91 -5.60
C THR A 8 8.64 17.59 -4.84
N LEU A 9 9.41 16.66 -5.39
CA LEU A 9 9.75 15.39 -4.74
C LEU A 9 11.07 15.51 -3.98
N LEU A 10 11.11 14.99 -2.76
CA LEU A 10 12.27 14.99 -1.88
C LEU A 10 12.80 13.56 -1.66
N PRO A 11 14.09 13.41 -1.27
CA PRO A 11 14.61 12.11 -0.88
C PRO A 11 13.81 11.49 0.27
N GLY A 12 13.33 10.27 0.05
CA GLY A 12 12.49 9.54 1.00
C GLY A 12 11.00 9.57 0.66
N ASP A 13 10.56 10.37 -0.32
CA ASP A 13 9.17 10.34 -0.78
C ASP A 13 8.83 8.99 -1.43
N ILE A 14 7.65 8.46 -1.11
CA ILE A 14 7.14 7.18 -1.62
C ILE A 14 5.92 7.44 -2.49
N ILE A 15 5.96 6.92 -3.73
CA ILE A 15 4.83 6.99 -4.66
C ILE A 15 4.12 5.65 -4.69
N LEU A 16 2.84 5.65 -4.30
CA LEU A 16 1.96 4.49 -4.45
C LEU A 16 1.35 4.52 -5.86
N THR A 17 1.67 3.52 -6.68
CA THR A 17 1.35 3.49 -8.12
C THR A 17 -0.08 3.05 -8.44
N GLY A 18 -0.89 2.78 -7.41
CA GLY A 18 -2.28 2.33 -7.54
C GLY A 18 -2.46 0.85 -7.21
N THR A 19 -3.72 0.44 -7.12
CA THR A 19 -4.13 -0.96 -6.94
C THR A 19 -5.03 -1.38 -8.11
N PRO A 20 -4.94 -2.64 -8.58
CA PRO A 20 -5.92 -3.19 -9.51
C PRO A 20 -7.34 -3.23 -8.91
N SER A 21 -8.26 -3.86 -9.62
CA SER A 21 -9.59 -4.17 -9.07
C SER A 21 -9.52 -5.19 -7.91
N GLY A 22 -10.59 -5.27 -7.13
CA GLY A 22 -10.70 -6.24 -6.02
C GLY A 22 -10.60 -5.63 -4.62
N VAL A 23 -10.85 -4.34 -4.47
CA VAL A 23 -10.93 -3.69 -3.14
C VAL A 23 -12.10 -4.25 -2.32
N GLY A 24 -11.89 -4.44 -1.01
CA GLY A 24 -12.86 -5.03 -0.10
C GLY A 24 -12.64 -4.61 1.36
N LEU A 25 -13.58 -4.96 2.21
CA LEU A 25 -13.51 -4.67 3.66
C LEU A 25 -12.45 -5.54 4.34
N LEU A 26 -11.83 -4.99 5.38
CA LEU A 26 -10.85 -5.67 6.23
C LEU A 26 -11.45 -5.90 7.63
N PRO A 27 -11.98 -7.10 7.93
CA PRO A 27 -12.55 -7.40 9.24
C PRO A 27 -11.51 -7.34 10.36
N HIS A 28 -11.97 -7.07 11.59
CA HIS A 28 -11.11 -7.19 12.76
C HIS A 28 -10.57 -8.61 12.90
N GLY A 29 -9.27 -8.73 13.17
CA GLY A 29 -8.58 -10.00 13.36
C GLY A 29 -8.09 -10.66 12.06
N SER A 30 -8.44 -10.11 10.89
CA SER A 30 -7.93 -10.63 9.61
C SER A 30 -6.44 -10.36 9.42
N GLU A 31 -5.82 -11.10 8.53
CA GLU A 31 -4.47 -10.86 8.04
C GLU A 31 -4.54 -10.50 6.55
N VAL A 32 -3.74 -9.52 6.14
CA VAL A 32 -3.64 -9.05 4.75
C VAL A 32 -2.21 -9.21 4.30
N SER A 33 -2.02 -9.90 3.18
CA SER A 33 -0.72 -10.11 2.56
C SER A 33 -0.71 -9.52 1.15
N VAL A 34 0.32 -8.75 0.83
CA VAL A 34 0.57 -8.18 -0.49
C VAL A 34 1.90 -8.69 -0.99
N THR A 35 1.91 -9.29 -2.18
CA THR A 35 3.14 -9.83 -2.79
C THR A 35 3.43 -9.11 -4.09
N ILE A 36 4.69 -8.71 -4.27
CA ILE A 36 5.22 -8.23 -5.54
C ILE A 36 6.36 -9.15 -5.94
N GLU A 37 6.29 -9.69 -7.16
CA GLU A 37 7.34 -10.54 -7.72
C GLU A 37 8.70 -9.82 -7.68
N GLY A 38 9.73 -10.51 -7.18
CA GLY A 38 11.08 -9.93 -7.04
C GLY A 38 11.29 -9.02 -5.83
N LEU A 39 10.24 -8.62 -5.10
CA LEU A 39 10.35 -7.84 -3.86
C LEU A 39 10.00 -8.65 -2.60
N GLY A 40 9.01 -9.53 -2.69
CA GLY A 40 8.56 -10.38 -1.60
C GLY A 40 7.14 -10.06 -1.14
N THR A 41 6.83 -10.45 0.10
CA THR A 41 5.48 -10.34 0.69
C THR A 41 5.50 -9.47 1.93
N LEU A 42 4.61 -8.49 1.97
CA LEU A 42 4.28 -7.70 3.16
C LEU A 42 2.98 -8.23 3.77
N THR A 43 3.03 -8.58 5.05
CA THR A 43 1.88 -9.12 5.79
C THR A 43 1.57 -8.26 7.01
N ASN A 44 0.30 -7.87 7.15
CA ASN A 44 -0.18 -7.07 8.27
C ASN A 44 -1.43 -7.68 8.90
N LYS A 45 -1.47 -7.69 10.24
CA LYS A 45 -2.65 -8.09 11.01
C LYS A 45 -3.54 -6.88 11.30
N VAL A 46 -4.84 -7.04 11.09
CA VAL A 46 -5.84 -5.99 11.32
C VAL A 46 -6.32 -6.06 12.77
N VAL A 47 -6.04 -5.00 13.53
CA VAL A 47 -6.44 -4.87 14.94
C VAL A 47 -7.32 -3.64 15.08
N ARG A 48 -8.44 -3.76 15.80
CA ARG A 48 -9.31 -2.63 16.11
C ARG A 48 -8.78 -2.01 17.40
N ASN A 49 -8.45 -0.72 17.35
CA ASN A 49 -8.19 0.03 18.57
C ASN A 49 -9.55 0.39 19.18
N VAL A 50 -9.85 -0.23 20.33
CA VAL A 50 -10.96 0.10 21.22
C VAL A 50 -10.49 1.09 22.28
#